data_AF-A0A8T4Q5J3-F1
#
_entry.id   AF-A0A8T4Q5J3-F1
#
_cell.length_a   1.000
_cell.length_b   1.000
_cell.length_c   1.000
_cell.angle_alpha   90.00
_cell.angle_beta   90.00
_cell.angle_gamma   90.00
#
_symmetry.space_group_name_H-M   'P 1'
#
loop_
_entity.id
_entity.type
_entity.pdbx_description
1 polymer ?
#
loop_
_entity_poly.entity_id
_entity_poly.type
_entity_poly.pdbx_seq_one_letter_code
_entity_poly.pdbx_strand_id
1 'polypeptide(L)'
;MKRATTTAFIIGALLLVGAWFVFAAPDVADSVTLVNSSGRTEGTSGTTVQALAGNVSLLVINNNRTTERWQGYFGNVTGAISLSDSSNNILYDWKIASPRGEIYASNTSTVTWTNITCFNFTKVAASQRVTLSMLEGSLGMATNDQDGVNETFNNSFGGSFSVGDTTINTASGCSAAYMFTSNGEQYVDYVEVLLTDNSTENVVYTALLEQDATGFTGDSFDFEMIVGENGDDSAVTNYYFFAELT
;
A
#
# COMPACT_ATOMS: atom_id res chain seq x y z
N MET A 1 -33.09 -72.83 -32.72
CA MET A 1 -33.54 -71.63 -31.96
C MET A 1 -32.42 -71.23 -31.01
N LYS A 2 -31.65 -70.18 -31.35
CA LYS A 2 -30.46 -69.75 -30.60
C LYS A 2 -30.84 -68.62 -29.63
N ARG A 3 -30.46 -68.77 -28.36
CA ARG A 3 -30.44 -67.71 -27.33
C ARG A 3 -29.18 -66.86 -27.53
N ALA A 4 -29.29 -65.53 -27.37
CA ALA A 4 -28.15 -64.65 -27.06
C ALA A 4 -28.69 -63.33 -26.47
N THR A 5 -28.64 -63.14 -25.15
CA THR A 5 -27.63 -62.42 -24.34
C THR A 5 -27.82 -60.90 -24.30
N THR A 6 -28.26 -60.46 -23.12
CA THR A 6 -28.37 -59.10 -22.59
C THR A 6 -27.02 -58.36 -22.65
N THR A 7 -27.02 -57.10 -23.08
CA THR A 7 -25.90 -56.17 -22.86
C THR A 7 -26.47 -54.89 -22.27
N ALA A 8 -26.31 -54.72 -20.96
CA ALA A 8 -26.64 -53.49 -20.25
C ALA A 8 -25.48 -52.50 -20.41
N PHE A 9 -25.74 -51.38 -21.08
CA PHE A 9 -24.80 -50.26 -21.18
C PHE A 9 -24.94 -49.40 -19.91
N ILE A 10 -23.97 -49.50 -19.00
CA ILE A 10 -23.83 -48.58 -17.88
C ILE A 10 -23.12 -47.34 -18.41
N ILE A 11 -23.85 -46.25 -18.62
CA ILE A 11 -23.30 -44.93 -18.87
C ILE A 11 -22.87 -44.37 -17.51
N GLY A 12 -21.58 -44.47 -17.20
CA GLY A 12 -20.99 -43.76 -16.06
C GLY A 12 -21.00 -42.27 -16.35
N ALA A 13 -21.83 -41.52 -15.62
CA ALA A 13 -21.82 -40.07 -15.61
C ALA A 13 -20.51 -39.60 -14.95
N LEU A 14 -19.53 -39.22 -15.77
CA LEU A 14 -18.32 -38.54 -15.32
C LEU A 14 -18.72 -37.11 -14.92
N LEU A 15 -19.02 -36.91 -13.63
CA LEU A 15 -19.16 -35.60 -13.01
C LEU A 15 -17.83 -34.85 -13.15
N LEU A 16 -17.70 -34.04 -14.21
CA LEU A 16 -16.73 -32.95 -14.29
C LEU A 16 -17.10 -31.93 -13.22
N VAL A 17 -16.68 -32.18 -11.99
CA VAL A 17 -16.60 -31.12 -10.98
C VAL A 17 -15.49 -30.19 -11.46
N GLY A 18 -15.88 -29.15 -12.20
CA GLY A 18 -15.00 -28.02 -12.44
C GLY A 18 -14.62 -27.46 -11.08
N ALA A 19 -13.35 -27.64 -10.69
CA ALA A 19 -12.81 -26.97 -9.53
C ALA A 19 -12.85 -25.47 -9.85
N TRP A 20 -13.82 -24.76 -9.28
CA TRP A 20 -13.76 -23.32 -9.21
C TRP A 20 -12.59 -22.99 -8.29
N PHE A 21 -11.51 -22.51 -8.87
CA PHE A 21 -10.42 -21.93 -8.09
C PHE A 21 -11.00 -20.70 -7.39
N VAL A 22 -11.07 -20.76 -6.06
CA VAL A 22 -11.36 -19.57 -5.25
C VAL A 22 -10.05 -18.81 -5.18
N PHE A 23 -9.94 -17.76 -5.99
CA PHE A 23 -8.83 -16.81 -5.92
C PHE A 23 -9.07 -15.93 -4.70
N ALA A 24 -8.14 -15.93 -3.75
CA ALA A 24 -8.06 -14.84 -2.79
C ALA A 24 -7.45 -13.65 -3.53
N ALA A 25 -8.05 -12.47 -3.44
CA ALA A 25 -7.49 -11.22 -3.92
C ALA A 25 -7.89 -10.14 -2.91
N PRO A 26 -7.12 -9.03 -2.80
CA PRO A 26 -7.53 -7.93 -1.94
C PRO A 26 -8.94 -7.46 -2.28
N ASP A 27 -9.73 -7.20 -1.23
CA ASP A 27 -11.09 -6.70 -1.37
C ASP A 27 -11.16 -5.23 -0.99
N VAL A 28 -12.21 -4.55 -1.46
CA VAL A 28 -12.49 -3.18 -1.05
C VAL A 28 -12.72 -3.15 0.45
N ALA A 29 -12.14 -2.18 1.15
CA ALA A 29 -12.42 -2.01 2.57
C ALA A 29 -13.93 -1.74 2.81
N ASP A 30 -14.57 -2.52 3.68
CA ASP A 30 -16.00 -2.39 3.99
C ASP A 30 -16.40 -0.96 4.40
N SER A 31 -15.51 -0.29 5.14
CA SER A 31 -15.60 1.15 5.43
C SER A 31 -14.24 1.71 5.86
N VAL A 32 -14.00 2.99 5.55
CA VAL A 32 -12.87 3.76 6.07
C VAL A 32 -13.42 4.98 6.79
N THR A 33 -13.06 5.15 8.06
CA THR A 33 -13.50 6.30 8.86
C THR A 33 -12.29 7.16 9.24
N LEU A 34 -12.24 8.39 8.72
CA LEU A 34 -11.25 9.37 9.14
C LEU A 34 -11.63 9.94 10.51
N VAL A 35 -10.85 9.62 11.54
CA VAL A 35 -11.10 10.07 12.91
C VAL A 35 -10.56 11.48 13.16
N ASN A 36 -9.37 11.77 12.63
CA ASN A 36 -8.69 13.05 12.76
C ASN A 36 -7.70 13.27 11.59
N SER A 37 -7.38 14.53 11.30
CA SER A 37 -6.31 14.92 10.39
C SER A 37 -5.62 16.16 10.96
N SER A 38 -4.28 16.19 10.89
CA SER A 38 -3.47 17.30 11.39
C SER A 38 -2.14 17.37 10.66
N GLY A 39 -1.59 18.58 10.53
CA GLY A 39 -0.24 18.82 10.02
C GLY A 39 0.51 19.80 10.92
N ARG A 40 1.82 19.93 10.72
CA ARG A 40 2.63 20.91 11.46
C ARG A 40 2.30 22.32 10.98
N THR A 41 2.06 23.23 11.93
CA THR A 41 1.85 24.65 11.64
C THR A 41 3.18 25.31 11.26
N GLU A 42 3.25 25.90 10.07
CA GLU A 42 4.44 26.65 9.64
C GLU A 42 4.52 28.00 10.37
N GLY A 43 5.72 28.37 10.81
CA GLY A 43 5.96 29.68 11.41
C GLY A 43 6.01 30.77 10.33
N THR A 44 5.12 31.76 10.40
CA THR A 44 5.02 32.84 9.39
C THR A 44 5.94 34.04 9.66
N SER A 45 6.71 34.01 10.75
CA SER A 45 7.58 35.13 11.18
C SER A 45 9.04 34.69 11.23
N GLY A 46 9.91 35.47 10.58
CA GLY A 46 11.35 35.23 10.59
C GLY A 46 12.01 35.60 11.92
N THR A 47 13.11 34.91 12.25
CA THR A 47 13.94 35.22 13.42
C THR A 47 14.93 36.34 13.09
N THR A 48 14.91 37.42 13.86
CA THR A 48 15.82 38.55 13.64
C THR A 48 17.21 38.26 14.21
N VAL A 49 18.26 38.50 13.44
CA VAL A 49 19.65 38.57 13.92
C VAL A 49 20.19 39.96 13.63
N GLN A 50 20.71 40.65 14.65
CA GLN A 50 21.27 41.99 14.48
C GLN A 50 22.63 41.92 13.76
N ALA A 51 22.81 42.75 12.74
CA ALA A 51 24.08 42.91 12.04
C ALA A 51 24.84 44.13 12.60
N LEU A 52 26.14 43.97 12.87
CA LEU A 52 27.04 45.05 13.26
C LEU A 52 28.12 45.23 12.18
N ALA A 53 28.29 46.47 11.70
CA ALA A 53 29.29 46.77 10.68
C ALA A 53 30.71 46.44 11.17
N GLY A 54 31.47 45.72 10.35
CA GLY A 54 32.85 45.29 10.66
C GLY A 54 32.98 43.90 11.30
N ASN A 55 31.88 43.23 11.64
CA ASN A 55 31.89 41.87 12.18
C ASN A 55 31.49 40.82 11.15
N VAL A 56 31.99 39.59 11.34
CA VAL A 56 31.49 38.37 10.67
C VAL A 56 30.79 37.51 11.71
N SER A 57 29.56 37.10 11.42
CA SER A 57 28.77 36.21 12.28
C SER A 57 28.58 34.87 11.59
N LEU A 58 28.87 33.78 12.29
CA LEU A 58 28.46 32.44 11.89
C LEU A 58 27.02 32.22 12.37
N LEU A 59 26.13 31.91 11.44
CA LEU A 59 24.75 31.54 11.75
C LEU A 59 24.56 30.05 11.47
N VAL A 60 23.93 29.36 12.41
CA VAL A 60 23.37 28.02 12.20
C VAL A 60 21.86 28.20 12.17
N ILE A 61 21.28 28.11 10.99
CA ILE A 61 19.85 28.23 10.77
C ILE A 61 19.31 26.82 10.53
N ASN A 62 18.39 26.39 11.39
CA ASN A 62 17.66 25.13 11.22
C ASN A 62 16.25 25.47 10.72
N ASN A 63 15.83 24.87 9.62
CA ASN A 63 14.49 25.04 9.07
C ASN A 63 13.90 23.65 8.79
N ASN A 64 12.83 23.31 9.48
CA ASN A 64 12.03 22.13 9.18
C ASN A 64 10.75 22.63 8.48
N ARG A 65 10.29 21.92 7.46
CA ARG A 65 9.04 22.19 6.72
C ARG A 65 8.18 20.94 6.68
N THR A 66 6.89 21.11 6.45
CA THR A 66 6.00 19.97 6.14
C THR A 66 6.20 19.63 4.66
N THR A 67 6.12 18.35 4.29
CA THR A 67 6.11 17.96 2.87
C THR A 67 4.82 18.44 2.21
N GLU A 68 4.94 18.92 0.98
CA GLU A 68 3.81 19.28 0.12
C GLU A 68 3.42 18.12 -0.80
N ARG A 69 4.11 16.98 -0.68
CA ARG A 69 4.06 15.88 -1.65
C ARG A 69 3.51 14.57 -1.11
N TRP A 70 3.36 14.47 0.21
CA TRP A 70 2.94 13.24 0.87
C TRP A 70 1.82 13.48 1.88
N GLN A 71 0.86 12.56 1.90
CA GLN A 71 -0.15 12.45 2.94
C GLN A 71 0.04 11.13 3.70
N GLY A 72 0.18 11.21 5.02
CA GLY A 72 0.27 10.03 5.89
C GLY A 72 -1.10 9.52 6.34
N TYR A 73 -1.28 8.20 6.39
CA TYR A 73 -2.39 7.50 7.04
C TYR A 73 -1.84 6.49 8.04
N PHE A 74 -2.47 6.42 9.21
CA PHE A 74 -2.12 5.47 10.25
C PHE A 74 -3.37 5.11 11.03
N GLY A 75 -3.38 3.92 11.63
CA GLY A 75 -4.49 3.50 12.45
C GLY A 75 -4.53 2.00 12.70
N ASN A 76 -5.69 1.56 13.19
CA ASN A 76 -5.96 0.17 13.52
C ASN A 76 -6.90 -0.45 12.49
N VAL A 77 -6.69 -1.73 12.21
CA VAL A 77 -7.49 -2.51 11.28
C VAL A 77 -8.30 -3.52 12.06
N THR A 78 -9.62 -3.39 11.99
CA THR A 78 -10.53 -4.40 12.53
C THR A 78 -11.17 -5.15 11.39
N GLY A 79 -11.23 -6.48 11.49
CA GLY A 79 -11.84 -7.32 10.47
C GLY A 79 -12.37 -8.62 11.04
N ALA A 80 -13.21 -9.28 10.25
CA ALA A 80 -13.77 -10.59 10.52
C ALA A 80 -13.66 -11.42 9.25
N ILE A 81 -13.13 -12.64 9.36
CA ILE A 81 -13.30 -13.64 8.31
C ILE A 81 -14.64 -14.29 8.61
N SER A 82 -15.60 -14.18 7.69
CA SER A 82 -16.92 -14.78 7.87
C SER A 82 -17.17 -15.84 6.80
N LEU A 83 -17.71 -16.98 7.25
CA LEU A 83 -18.29 -17.97 6.36
C LEU A 83 -19.77 -17.64 6.20
N SER A 84 -20.13 -17.09 5.04
CA SER A 84 -21.50 -16.63 4.75
C SER A 84 -21.99 -17.13 3.39
N ASP A 85 -23.31 -17.14 3.20
CA ASP A 85 -23.93 -17.40 1.90
C ASP A 85 -24.13 -16.10 1.10
N SER A 86 -24.62 -16.22 -0.14
CA SER A 86 -24.89 -15.07 -1.02
C SER A 86 -26.00 -14.13 -0.55
N SER A 87 -26.70 -14.48 0.54
CA SER A 87 -27.72 -13.64 1.18
C SER A 87 -27.21 -13.00 2.49
N ASN A 88 -25.90 -13.07 2.74
CA ASN A 88 -25.22 -12.61 3.97
C ASN A 88 -25.67 -13.33 5.24
N ASN A 89 -26.20 -14.55 5.14
CA ASN A 89 -26.41 -15.37 6.33
C ASN A 89 -25.05 -15.90 6.79
N ILE A 90 -24.60 -15.48 7.97
CA ILE A 90 -23.31 -15.87 8.53
C ILE A 90 -23.45 -17.22 9.26
N LEU A 91 -22.77 -18.24 8.74
CA LEU A 91 -22.66 -19.56 9.38
C LEU A 91 -21.63 -19.54 10.51
N TYR A 92 -20.51 -18.83 10.31
CA TYR A 92 -19.46 -18.68 11.31
C TYR A 92 -18.66 -17.39 11.10
N ASP A 93 -18.16 -16.81 12.19
CA ASP A 93 -17.40 -15.56 12.20
C ASP A 93 -16.14 -15.71 13.08
N TRP A 94 -14.98 -15.59 12.45
CA TRP A 94 -13.69 -15.50 13.13
C TRP A 94 -13.33 -14.02 13.29
N LYS A 95 -13.50 -13.50 14.50
CA LYS A 95 -12.97 -12.18 14.85
C LYS A 95 -11.45 -12.20 14.77
N ILE A 96 -10.88 -11.32 13.96
CA ILE A 96 -9.44 -11.12 13.92
C ILE A 96 -9.08 -10.21 15.10
N ALA A 97 -8.48 -10.79 16.13
CA ALA A 97 -7.99 -10.05 17.29
C ALA A 97 -6.62 -9.41 17.04
N SER A 98 -5.94 -9.80 15.96
CA SER A 98 -4.58 -9.38 15.63
C SER A 98 -4.43 -9.44 14.10
N PRO A 99 -4.67 -8.33 13.40
CA PRO A 99 -4.68 -8.31 11.95
C PRO A 99 -3.28 -8.55 11.40
N ARG A 100 -3.19 -9.40 10.37
CA ARG A 100 -1.99 -9.63 9.57
C ARG A 100 -2.38 -9.51 8.11
N GLY A 101 -1.44 -9.13 7.25
CA GLY A 101 -1.68 -8.92 5.83
C GLY A 101 -1.31 -7.50 5.43
N GLU A 102 -2.11 -6.90 4.55
CA GLU A 102 -1.73 -5.65 3.88
C GLU A 102 -2.90 -4.69 3.71
N ILE A 103 -2.59 -3.40 3.78
CA ILE A 103 -3.48 -2.32 3.34
C ILE A 103 -2.91 -1.74 2.05
N TYR A 104 -3.78 -1.58 1.06
CA TYR A 104 -3.44 -1.05 -0.25
C TYR A 104 -4.18 0.27 -0.46
N ALA A 105 -3.50 1.27 -1.03
CA ALA A 105 -4.11 2.50 -1.48
C ALA A 105 -3.76 2.78 -2.96
N SER A 106 -4.75 3.14 -3.76
CA SER A 106 -4.56 3.57 -5.14
C SER A 106 -5.42 4.78 -5.45
N ASN A 107 -4.97 5.64 -6.37
CA ASN A 107 -5.74 6.80 -6.84
C ASN A 107 -6.85 6.43 -7.84
N THR A 108 -7.11 5.13 -8.01
CA THR A 108 -8.21 4.61 -8.84
C THR A 108 -9.08 3.63 -8.06
N SER A 109 -10.36 3.60 -8.38
CA SER A 109 -11.35 2.76 -7.68
C SER A 109 -11.30 1.29 -8.07
N THR A 110 -10.46 0.92 -9.03
CA THR A 110 -10.38 -0.44 -9.57
C THR A 110 -8.92 -0.81 -9.83
N VAL A 111 -8.48 -1.89 -9.20
CA VAL A 111 -7.14 -2.46 -9.37
C VAL A 111 -7.26 -3.88 -9.91
N THR A 112 -6.45 -4.22 -10.90
CA THR A 112 -6.38 -5.57 -11.47
C THR A 112 -5.34 -6.40 -10.69
N TRP A 113 -5.76 -6.98 -9.57
CA TRP A 113 -4.86 -7.70 -8.64
C TRP A 113 -4.05 -8.83 -9.28
N THR A 114 -4.58 -9.45 -10.33
CA THR A 114 -3.88 -10.51 -11.08
C THR A 114 -2.71 -10.02 -11.95
N ASN A 115 -2.58 -8.70 -12.15
CA ASN A 115 -1.52 -8.07 -12.95
C ASN A 115 -0.60 -7.18 -12.10
N ILE A 116 -0.63 -7.37 -10.77
CA ILE A 116 0.21 -6.65 -9.83
C ILE A 116 1.66 -7.10 -9.94
N THR A 117 2.57 -6.13 -10.00
CA THR A 117 4.01 -6.36 -9.91
C THR A 117 4.66 -5.29 -9.03
N CYS A 118 5.90 -5.52 -8.59
CA CYS A 118 6.71 -4.48 -7.96
C CYS A 118 6.85 -3.26 -8.87
N PHE A 119 6.71 -2.07 -8.30
CA PHE A 119 7.14 -0.84 -8.95
C PHE A 119 8.65 -0.67 -8.72
N ASN A 120 9.44 -0.83 -9.77
CA ASN A 120 10.89 -0.70 -9.73
C ASN A 120 11.33 0.50 -10.57
N PHE A 121 12.17 1.36 -9.99
CA PHE A 121 12.60 2.60 -10.65
C PHE A 121 13.58 2.38 -11.82
N THR A 122 14.37 1.30 -11.76
CA THR A 122 15.49 1.06 -12.69
C THR A 122 15.22 -0.08 -13.66
N LYS A 123 14.40 -1.04 -13.24
CA LYS A 123 14.05 -2.22 -14.00
C LYS A 123 12.60 -2.09 -14.45
N VAL A 124 12.39 -1.33 -15.52
CA VAL A 124 11.16 -1.41 -16.30
C VAL A 124 11.18 -2.79 -16.97
N ALA A 125 10.76 -3.83 -16.25
CA ALA A 125 10.45 -5.10 -16.86
C ALA A 125 9.45 -4.84 -18.00
N ALA A 126 9.42 -5.68 -19.04
CA ALA A 126 8.43 -5.52 -20.11
C ALA A 126 6.98 -5.47 -19.59
N SER A 127 6.75 -5.95 -18.37
CA SER A 127 5.50 -5.86 -17.63
C SER A 127 5.22 -4.49 -17.03
N GLN A 128 6.21 -3.75 -16.51
CA GLN A 128 5.99 -2.46 -15.84
C GLN A 128 5.77 -1.34 -16.86
N ARG A 129 4.59 -0.74 -16.86
CA ARG A 129 4.22 0.32 -17.83
C ARG A 129 4.34 1.74 -17.27
N VAL A 130 4.30 1.87 -15.95
CA VAL A 130 4.49 3.15 -15.26
C VAL A 130 5.96 3.36 -14.96
N THR A 131 6.52 4.49 -15.39
CA THR A 131 7.89 4.88 -15.05
C THR A 131 7.90 5.81 -13.83
N LEU A 132 9.05 5.91 -13.16
CA LEU A 132 9.25 6.90 -12.09
C LEU A 132 8.88 8.31 -12.53
N SER A 133 9.33 8.72 -13.73
CA SER A 133 9.03 10.06 -14.26
C SER A 133 7.54 10.29 -14.54
N MET A 134 6.77 9.24 -14.88
CA MET A 134 5.33 9.34 -15.05
C MET A 134 4.64 9.55 -13.69
N LEU A 135 5.05 8.78 -12.68
CA LEU A 135 4.52 8.90 -11.33
C LEU A 135 4.85 10.26 -10.72
N GLU A 136 6.12 10.67 -10.69
CA GLU A 136 6.54 11.95 -10.13
C GLU A 136 5.92 13.13 -10.87
N GLY A 137 5.84 13.05 -12.20
CA GLY A 137 5.15 14.06 -13.00
C GLY A 137 3.66 14.16 -12.67
N SER A 138 3.00 13.05 -12.31
CA SER A 138 1.59 13.07 -11.87
C SER A 138 1.39 13.65 -10.47
N LEU A 139 2.43 13.65 -9.64
CA LEU A 139 2.45 14.21 -8.28
C LEU A 139 3.01 15.64 -8.23
N GLY A 140 3.29 16.24 -9.40
CA GLY A 140 3.92 17.56 -9.49
C GLY A 140 5.36 17.60 -8.95
N MET A 141 6.01 16.44 -8.76
CA MET A 141 7.37 16.36 -8.25
C MET A 141 8.37 16.62 -9.38
N ALA A 142 9.31 17.54 -9.15
CA ALA A 142 10.47 17.71 -10.02
C ALA A 142 11.53 16.64 -9.71
N THR A 143 12.35 16.30 -10.70
CA THR A 143 13.41 15.27 -10.57
C THR A 143 14.50 15.61 -9.55
N ASN A 144 14.47 16.80 -8.97
CA ASN A 144 15.44 17.29 -7.98
C ASN A 144 14.77 17.69 -6.66
N ASP A 145 13.49 17.37 -6.49
CA ASP A 145 12.80 17.55 -5.22
C ASP A 145 13.41 16.59 -4.19
N GLN A 146 13.59 17.07 -2.97
CA GLN A 146 14.28 16.29 -1.92
C GLN A 146 13.38 15.22 -1.30
N ASP A 147 12.08 15.34 -1.50
CA ASP A 147 11.03 14.42 -1.05
C ASP A 147 10.32 13.76 -2.24
N GLY A 148 11.02 13.57 -3.36
CA GLY A 148 10.53 12.80 -4.51
C GLY A 148 10.28 11.32 -4.18
N VAL A 149 9.71 10.58 -5.14
CA VAL A 149 9.35 9.17 -4.93
C VAL A 149 10.61 8.34 -4.72
N ASN A 150 11.66 8.56 -5.51
CA ASN A 150 12.88 7.79 -5.40
C ASN A 150 13.77 8.19 -4.22
N GLU A 151 13.59 9.39 -3.66
CA GLU A 151 14.22 9.82 -2.40
C GLU A 151 13.53 9.18 -1.20
N THR A 152 12.20 9.05 -1.26
CA THR A 152 11.35 8.53 -0.18
C THR A 152 11.36 6.99 -0.14
N PHE A 153 11.11 6.33 -1.27
CA PHE A 153 11.11 4.87 -1.41
C PHE A 153 12.49 4.36 -1.87
N ASN A 154 13.54 4.82 -1.21
CA ASN A 154 14.93 4.58 -1.62
C ASN A 154 15.52 3.24 -1.16
N ASN A 155 14.76 2.44 -0.39
CA ASN A 155 15.19 1.14 0.08
C ASN A 155 14.71 0.02 -0.85
N SER A 156 15.40 -1.13 -0.79
CA SER A 156 14.95 -2.36 -1.46
C SER A 156 14.19 -3.24 -0.49
N PHE A 157 12.99 -3.69 -0.87
CA PHE A 157 12.19 -4.56 -0.02
C PHE A 157 12.90 -5.91 0.25
N GLY A 158 13.13 -6.20 1.54
CA GLY A 158 13.81 -7.41 1.98
C GLY A 158 12.91 -8.59 2.35
N GLY A 159 11.59 -8.40 2.42
CA GLY A 159 10.64 -9.39 2.92
C GLY A 159 9.97 -10.25 1.85
N SER A 160 8.85 -10.88 2.23
CA SER A 160 7.94 -11.58 1.33
C SER A 160 6.50 -11.48 1.83
N PHE A 161 5.57 -11.26 0.91
CA PHE A 161 4.12 -11.29 1.16
C PHE A 161 3.37 -11.75 -0.11
N SER A 162 2.07 -11.94 -0.02
CA SER A 162 1.23 -12.33 -1.15
C SER A 162 0.20 -11.24 -1.43
N VAL A 163 -0.08 -11.01 -2.71
CA VAL A 163 -1.19 -10.18 -3.18
C VAL A 163 -2.09 -11.11 -3.98
N GLY A 164 -3.13 -11.61 -3.33
CA GLY A 164 -3.85 -12.78 -3.81
C GLY A 164 -2.91 -13.94 -4.15
N ASP A 165 -2.90 -14.38 -5.41
CA ASP A 165 -2.02 -15.47 -5.89
C ASP A 165 -0.59 -15.03 -6.24
N THR A 166 -0.30 -13.71 -6.23
CA THR A 166 1.00 -13.18 -6.63
C THR A 166 1.92 -13.04 -5.42
N THR A 167 3.01 -13.79 -5.38
CA THR A 167 4.04 -13.60 -4.33
C THR A 167 4.97 -12.43 -4.67
N ILE A 168 5.03 -11.47 -3.76
CA ILE A 168 6.01 -10.38 -3.76
C ILE A 168 7.14 -10.74 -2.80
N ASN A 169 8.39 -10.70 -3.26
CA ASN A 169 9.55 -11.01 -2.43
C ASN A 169 10.78 -10.18 -2.86
N THR A 170 11.92 -10.41 -2.23
CA THR A 170 13.18 -9.73 -2.55
C THR A 170 13.57 -9.82 -4.03
N ALA A 171 13.29 -10.94 -4.70
CA ALA A 171 13.60 -11.13 -6.12
C ALA A 171 12.66 -10.35 -7.05
N SER A 172 11.46 -10.00 -6.57
CA SER A 172 10.52 -9.13 -7.27
C SER A 172 11.06 -7.69 -7.39
N GLY A 173 11.94 -7.27 -6.46
CA GLY A 173 12.72 -6.03 -6.56
C GLY A 173 11.90 -4.75 -6.35
N CYS A 174 10.98 -4.76 -5.39
CA CYS A 174 10.19 -3.58 -5.04
C CYS A 174 11.04 -2.51 -4.34
N SER A 175 10.72 -1.25 -4.64
CA SER A 175 11.12 -0.11 -3.83
C SER A 175 10.29 -0.05 -2.54
N ALA A 176 10.92 0.33 -1.43
CA ALA A 176 10.29 0.40 -0.12
C ALA A 176 10.68 1.66 0.67
N ALA A 177 9.78 2.07 1.55
CA ALA A 177 9.99 3.06 2.60
C ALA A 177 9.71 2.41 3.96
N TYR A 178 10.31 2.97 5.02
CA TYR A 178 10.09 2.53 6.40
C TYR A 178 9.58 3.73 7.19
N MET A 179 8.36 3.63 7.73
CA MET A 179 7.78 4.74 8.48
C MET A 179 8.49 4.94 9.81
N PHE A 180 8.49 6.16 10.31
CA PHE A 180 9.18 6.44 11.57
C PHE A 180 8.35 5.93 12.74
N THR A 181 9.02 5.48 13.79
CA THR A 181 8.37 5.25 15.09
C THR A 181 8.59 6.47 15.97
N SER A 182 8.04 6.47 17.19
CA SER A 182 8.31 7.53 18.17
C SER A 182 9.80 7.68 18.53
N ASN A 183 10.63 6.67 18.21
CA ASN A 183 12.08 6.70 18.40
C ASN A 183 12.85 7.19 17.16
N GLY A 184 12.15 7.57 16.08
CA GLY A 184 12.71 8.03 14.82
C GLY A 184 12.77 6.98 13.73
N GLU A 185 13.73 7.13 12.82
CA GLU A 185 13.99 6.25 11.68
C GLU A 185 14.27 4.81 12.11
N GLN A 186 13.75 3.85 11.35
CA GLN A 186 13.90 2.42 11.57
C GLN A 186 13.82 1.65 10.24
N TYR A 187 14.09 0.33 10.25
CA TYR A 187 14.16 -0.51 9.05
C TYR A 187 13.48 -1.89 9.16
N VAL A 188 12.59 -2.07 10.14
CA VAL A 188 11.95 -3.36 10.48
C VAL A 188 10.43 -3.28 10.52
N ASP A 189 9.86 -2.24 11.11
CA ASP A 189 8.41 -2.09 11.30
C ASP A 189 7.83 -1.21 10.18
N TYR A 190 6.50 -1.14 10.06
CA TYR A 190 5.78 -0.22 9.16
C TYR A 190 6.41 -0.06 7.78
N VAL A 191 6.64 -1.21 7.15
CA VAL A 191 7.21 -1.27 5.81
C VAL A 191 6.13 -0.92 4.80
N GLU A 192 6.44 0.06 3.96
CA GLU A 192 5.60 0.41 2.83
C GLU A 192 6.29 0.08 1.52
N VAL A 193 5.58 -0.59 0.62
CA VAL A 193 6.09 -1.12 -0.63
C VAL A 193 5.31 -0.53 -1.80
N LEU A 194 6.01 -0.13 -2.87
CA LEU A 194 5.35 0.33 -4.10
C LEU A 194 5.11 -0.85 -5.05
N LEU A 195 3.84 -1.02 -5.41
CA LEU A 195 3.38 -1.94 -6.43
C LEU A 195 2.78 -1.17 -7.62
N THR A 196 2.54 -1.87 -8.72
CA THR A 196 1.86 -1.32 -9.89
C THR A 196 0.93 -2.34 -10.53
N ASP A 197 -0.24 -1.87 -10.94
CA ASP A 197 -1.14 -2.59 -11.84
C ASP A 197 -0.77 -2.24 -13.29
N ASN A 198 -0.17 -3.20 -13.98
CA ASN A 198 0.27 -3.03 -15.35
C ASN A 198 -0.87 -2.97 -16.39
N SER A 199 -2.09 -3.33 -16.00
CA SER A 199 -3.26 -3.22 -16.88
C SER A 199 -3.79 -1.80 -16.93
N THR A 200 -3.79 -1.14 -15.78
CA THR A 200 -4.38 0.19 -15.61
C THR A 200 -3.34 1.30 -15.50
N GLU A 201 -2.06 0.95 -15.50
CA GLU A 201 -0.93 1.90 -15.38
C GLU A 201 -1.00 2.71 -14.08
N ASN A 202 -1.45 2.07 -13.00
CA ASN A 202 -1.60 2.69 -11.69
C ASN A 202 -0.55 2.18 -10.71
N VAL A 203 -0.21 3.05 -9.76
CA VAL A 203 0.62 2.72 -8.61
C VAL A 203 -0.29 2.35 -7.44
N VAL A 204 0.16 1.38 -6.67
CA VAL A 204 -0.51 0.91 -5.46
C VAL A 204 0.50 1.03 -4.32
N TYR A 205 0.14 1.84 -3.33
CA TYR A 205 0.87 2.02 -2.07
C TYR A 205 0.46 0.89 -1.13
N THR A 206 1.40 0.10 -0.65
CA THR A 206 1.10 -1.11 0.13
C THR A 206 1.78 -1.05 1.48
N ALA A 207 0.98 -0.90 2.54
CA ALA A 207 1.44 -0.99 3.91
C ALA A 207 1.34 -2.45 4.39
N LEU A 208 2.43 -3.00 4.93
CA LEU A 208 2.38 -4.28 5.61
C LEU A 208 1.83 -4.09 7.03
N LEU A 209 0.86 -4.92 7.42
CA LEU A 209 0.24 -4.86 8.74
C LEU A 209 1.18 -5.39 9.81
N GLU A 210 1.31 -4.61 10.88
CA GLU A 210 2.00 -4.96 12.10
C GLU A 210 0.99 -5.22 13.22
N GLN A 211 1.36 -6.03 14.21
CA GLN A 211 0.49 -6.29 15.34
C GLN A 211 0.77 -5.31 16.48
N ASP A 212 -0.10 -4.31 16.66
CA ASP A 212 -0.03 -3.33 17.75
C ASP A 212 1.38 -2.71 17.94
N ALA A 213 2.14 -2.52 16.85
CA ALA A 213 3.49 -1.98 16.89
C ALA A 213 3.48 -0.53 17.38
N THR A 214 4.58 -0.03 17.95
CA THR A 214 4.66 1.35 18.43
C THR A 214 4.89 2.32 17.27
N GLY A 215 3.91 3.16 16.97
CA GLY A 215 3.95 4.10 15.86
C GLY A 215 4.65 5.43 16.13
N PHE A 216 4.58 6.35 15.17
CA PHE A 216 5.26 7.65 15.19
C PHE A 216 4.83 8.55 16.35
N THR A 217 3.59 8.39 16.86
CA THR A 217 3.09 9.13 18.03
C THR A 217 3.50 8.52 19.37
N GLY A 218 3.99 7.28 19.37
CA GLY A 218 4.30 6.49 20.56
C GLY A 218 3.13 5.63 21.06
N ASP A 219 1.95 5.74 20.44
CA ASP A 219 0.84 4.81 20.63
C ASP A 219 1.02 3.56 19.75
N SER A 220 0.19 2.54 19.96
CA SER A 220 0.19 1.33 19.14
C SER A 220 -0.74 1.43 17.93
N PHE A 221 -0.25 1.08 16.75
CA PHE A 221 -1.03 1.02 15.50
C PHE A 221 -0.74 -0.24 14.69
N ASP A 222 -1.72 -0.66 13.89
CA ASP A 222 -1.58 -1.80 12.98
C ASP A 222 -0.91 -1.43 11.65
N PHE A 223 -1.01 -0.17 11.22
CA PHE A 223 -0.33 0.30 10.02
C PHE A 223 0.02 1.79 10.08
N GLU A 224 1.04 2.15 9.31
CA GLU A 224 1.40 3.51 8.92
C GLU A 224 1.78 3.48 7.44
N MET A 225 1.35 4.48 6.67
CA MET A 225 1.65 4.58 5.25
C MET A 225 1.61 6.02 4.77
N ILE A 226 2.26 6.31 3.64
CA ILE A 226 2.21 7.60 2.95
C ILE A 226 1.79 7.42 1.49
N VAL A 227 0.92 8.29 1.02
CA VAL A 227 0.54 8.36 -0.40
C VAL A 227 0.95 9.70 -1.00
N GLY A 228 1.19 9.71 -2.31
CA GLY A 228 1.54 10.94 -3.03
C GLY A 228 0.39 11.94 -3.10
N GLU A 229 0.70 13.23 -3.16
CA GLU A 229 -0.23 14.31 -3.45
C GLU A 229 0.49 15.39 -4.25
N ASN A 230 -0.25 16.12 -5.10
CA ASN A 230 0.29 17.29 -5.80
C ASN A 230 0.00 18.59 -5.02
N GLY A 231 0.90 18.97 -4.12
CA GLY A 231 0.77 20.23 -3.37
C GLY A 231 0.92 21.53 -4.17
N ASP A 232 1.31 21.48 -5.46
CA ASP A 232 1.41 22.67 -6.32
C ASP A 232 0.05 23.14 -6.87
N ASP A 233 -0.98 22.30 -6.73
CA ASP A 233 -2.35 22.67 -7.08
C ASP A 233 -3.28 22.62 -5.86
N SER A 234 -4.53 23.03 -6.06
CA SER A 234 -5.55 23.02 -5.00
C SER A 234 -6.51 21.83 -5.12
N ALA A 235 -6.22 20.89 -6.02
CA ALA A 235 -6.99 19.66 -6.15
C ALA A 235 -6.61 18.72 -5.00
N VAL A 236 -7.51 17.78 -4.71
CA VAL A 236 -7.27 16.73 -3.72
C VAL A 236 -7.30 15.41 -4.46
N THR A 237 -6.27 14.60 -4.27
CA THR A 237 -6.20 13.26 -4.84
C THR A 237 -7.03 12.32 -3.97
N ASN A 238 -8.01 11.66 -4.58
CA ASN A 238 -8.81 10.65 -3.88
C ASN A 238 -8.09 9.30 -3.93
N TYR A 239 -7.89 8.70 -2.76
CA TYR A 239 -7.35 7.35 -2.62
C TYR A 239 -8.45 6.36 -2.22
N TYR A 240 -8.45 5.23 -2.89
CA TYR A 240 -9.32 4.09 -2.63
C TYR A 240 -8.51 3.02 -1.90
N PHE A 241 -9.06 2.55 -0.79
CA PHE A 241 -8.40 1.60 0.09
C PHE A 241 -8.94 0.19 -0.11
N PHE A 242 -8.02 -0.76 -0.10
CA PHE A 242 -8.30 -2.20 -0.18
C PHE A 242 -7.53 -2.90 0.93
N ALA A 243 -7.99 -4.06 1.34
CA ALA A 243 -7.36 -4.84 2.39
C ALA A 243 -7.28 -6.31 2.01
N GLU A 244 -6.19 -6.96 2.40
CA GLU A 244 -6.06 -8.42 2.42
C GLU A 244 -5.65 -8.81 3.84
N LEU A 245 -6.54 -9.54 4.53
CA LEU A 245 -6.32 -9.98 5.91
C LEU A 245 -6.07 -11.49 5.97
N THR A 246 -5.11 -11.91 6.78
CA THR A 246 -4.63 -13.31 6.89
C THR A 246 -4.55 -13.83 8.32
#